data_AF-A0A347W064-F1
#
_entry.id   AF-A0A347W064-F1
#
_cell.length_a   1.000
_cell.length_b   1.000
_cell.length_c   1.000
_cell.angle_alpha   90.00
_cell.angle_beta   90.00
_cell.angle_gamma   90.00
#
_symmetry.space_group_name_H-M   'P 1'
#
loop_
_entity.id
_entity.type
_entity.pdbx_description
1 polymer ?
#
loop_
_entity_poly.entity_id
_entity_poly.type
_entity_poly.pdbx_seq_one_letter_code
_entity_poly.pdbx_strand_id
1 'polypeptide(L)'
;MRDDTKKAYENAKDSLKNLGEKLKDEAKDLGEKIKNKAQESYEEASKKASELKDSASKKFDEFKDSASKKADELKQQAGQKAKELQGNAQEISAKLVKELRDKTDAGIMECKNALKETQGNIEKAIEYLRQKGLSKAAKKADRIAAEGVIALKVAQNFERATLLEVNSETDFVAKNDAFNELVGNTLNLAFENKVTFSNENGENPLSNLKVNSETFEEYLKQKIATIGENIVIRRAATISCHDKQILNGYLHHNKKVGAIVLLSVKDSKTLQDSKKREALSTLAKYLSMQVASMKPKVISYKELAKELIAKERTAIAAELEKENEELKRLGKTLHRIPEFVSRAELTPEVIAKKEAELKEKLKADGKPEKIWDKILPGQLERFILDNTILDQRLTLLAQLYTLDDKKSVEQVLKDESAKIGDTIEIVQFINFELGEGIEKKVDNFAAEVAAQMK
;
A
#
# COMPACT_ATOMS: atom_id res chain seq x y z
N MET A 1 141.16 73.75 -0.40
CA MET A 1 140.06 73.35 0.51
C MET A 1 138.75 74.17 0.37
N ARG A 2 138.61 75.17 -0.53
CA ARG A 2 137.34 75.91 -0.74
C ARG A 2 136.58 75.61 -2.06
N ASP A 3 137.23 75.01 -3.07
CA ASP A 3 136.60 74.78 -4.39
C ASP A 3 135.85 73.44 -4.48
N ASP A 4 136.34 72.37 -3.86
CA ASP A 4 135.74 71.03 -3.99
C ASP A 4 134.35 70.93 -3.33
N THR A 5 134.14 71.66 -2.22
CA THR A 5 132.85 71.72 -1.51
C THR A 5 131.77 72.46 -2.30
N LYS A 6 132.16 73.47 -3.09
CA LYS A 6 131.22 74.28 -3.88
C LYS A 6 130.70 73.50 -5.08
N LYS A 7 131.57 72.72 -5.72
CA LYS A 7 131.22 71.85 -6.86
C LYS A 7 130.34 70.68 -6.43
N ALA A 8 130.60 70.09 -5.26
CA ALA A 8 129.74 69.05 -4.69
C ALA A 8 128.34 69.58 -4.34
N TYR A 9 128.24 70.81 -3.82
CA TYR A 9 126.96 71.45 -3.49
C TYR A 9 126.12 71.75 -4.74
N GLU A 10 126.70 72.35 -5.78
CA GLU A 10 125.96 72.63 -7.02
C GLU A 10 125.52 71.33 -7.74
N ASN A 11 126.38 70.30 -7.77
CA ASN A 11 125.99 69.00 -8.34
C ASN A 11 124.85 68.32 -7.54
N ALA A 12 124.88 68.41 -6.21
CA ALA A 12 123.81 67.87 -5.37
C ALA A 12 122.49 68.65 -5.56
N LYS A 13 122.58 69.97 -5.69
CA LYS A 13 121.44 70.86 -5.93
C LYS A 13 120.79 70.60 -7.30
N ASP A 14 121.59 70.45 -8.36
CA ASP A 14 121.08 70.12 -9.69
C ASP A 14 120.48 68.70 -9.74
N SER A 15 121.10 67.74 -9.05
CA SER A 15 120.57 66.38 -8.94
C SER A 15 119.23 66.34 -8.20
N LEU A 16 119.10 67.11 -7.11
CA LEU A 16 117.85 67.23 -6.35
C LEU A 16 116.77 67.97 -7.15
N LYS A 17 117.15 68.99 -7.93
CA LYS A 17 116.20 69.70 -8.80
C LYS A 17 115.67 68.78 -9.89
N ASN A 18 116.53 68.03 -10.56
CA ASN A 18 116.14 67.05 -11.57
C ASN A 18 115.28 65.92 -10.99
N LEU A 19 115.59 65.45 -9.78
CA LEU A 19 114.77 64.46 -9.08
C LEU A 19 113.38 65.03 -8.74
N GLY A 20 113.32 66.29 -8.30
CA GLY A 20 112.08 66.99 -8.00
C GLY A 20 111.19 67.19 -9.23
N GLU A 21 111.77 67.53 -10.39
CA GLU A 21 111.03 67.64 -11.65
C GLU A 21 110.51 66.28 -12.12
N LYS A 22 111.34 65.22 -12.02
CA LYS A 22 110.95 63.87 -12.42
C LYS A 22 109.82 63.29 -11.55
N LEU A 23 109.89 63.49 -10.23
CA LEU A 23 108.83 63.08 -9.30
C LEU A 23 107.53 63.86 -9.53
N LYS A 24 107.62 65.13 -9.94
CA LYS A 24 106.44 65.94 -10.28
C LYS A 24 105.74 65.44 -11.53
N ASP A 25 106.50 65.05 -12.56
CA ASP A 25 105.95 64.50 -13.79
C ASP A 25 105.35 63.10 -13.57
N GLU A 26 106.01 62.24 -12.78
CA GLU A 26 105.46 60.93 -12.39
C GLU A 26 104.18 61.06 -11.56
N ALA A 27 104.12 62.03 -10.63
CA ALA A 27 102.91 62.30 -9.84
C ALA A 27 101.76 62.80 -10.73
N LYS A 28 102.06 63.59 -11.77
CA LYS A 28 101.05 64.08 -12.72
C LYS A 28 100.51 62.96 -13.60
N ASP A 29 101.37 62.09 -14.13
CA ASP A 29 100.98 60.91 -14.92
C ASP A 29 100.14 59.91 -14.09
N LEU A 30 100.52 59.67 -12.83
CA LEU A 30 99.71 58.86 -11.91
C LEU A 30 98.35 59.51 -11.63
N GLY A 31 98.31 60.83 -11.44
CA GLY A 31 97.07 61.58 -11.24
C GLY A 31 96.11 61.46 -12.41
N GLU A 32 96.60 61.57 -13.65
CA GLU A 32 95.79 61.41 -14.87
C GLU A 32 95.32 59.96 -15.04
N LYS A 33 96.18 58.96 -14.79
CA LYS A 33 95.79 57.54 -14.85
C LYS A 33 94.71 57.17 -13.85
N ILE A 34 94.79 57.68 -12.62
CA ILE A 34 93.77 57.45 -11.59
C ILE A 34 92.45 58.11 -11.99
N LYS A 35 92.49 59.35 -12.50
CA LYS A 35 91.30 60.07 -12.96
C LYS A 35 90.58 59.33 -14.10
N ASN A 36 91.34 58.83 -15.09
CA ASN A 36 90.77 58.09 -16.21
C ASN A 36 90.15 56.76 -15.77
N LYS A 37 90.82 55.99 -14.90
CA LYS A 37 90.26 54.74 -14.34
C LYS A 37 89.00 54.97 -13.50
N ALA A 38 88.96 56.07 -12.74
CA ALA A 38 87.77 56.42 -11.96
C ALA A 38 86.59 56.79 -12.87
N GLN A 39 86.86 57.50 -13.98
CA GLN A 39 85.84 57.86 -14.95
C GLN A 39 85.31 56.65 -15.72
N GLU A 40 86.20 55.75 -16.18
CA GLU A 40 85.80 54.48 -16.80
C GLU A 40 84.95 53.62 -15.85
N SER A 41 85.35 53.52 -14.58
CA SER A 41 84.58 52.76 -13.57
C SER A 41 83.20 53.38 -13.30
N TYR A 42 83.08 54.71 -13.35
CA TYR A 42 81.81 55.42 -13.17
C TYR A 42 80.88 55.21 -14.37
N GLU A 43 81.40 55.31 -15.59
CA GLU A 43 80.64 55.06 -16.82
C GLU A 43 80.15 53.62 -16.90
N GLU A 44 80.98 52.64 -16.53
CA GLU A 44 80.60 51.22 -16.49
C GLU A 44 79.53 50.92 -15.43
N ALA A 45 79.65 51.52 -14.23
CA ALA A 45 78.65 51.41 -13.17
C ALA A 45 77.31 52.06 -13.56
N SER A 46 77.35 53.22 -14.20
CA SER A 46 76.16 53.93 -14.69
C SER A 46 75.43 53.13 -15.77
N LYS A 47 76.17 52.52 -16.71
CA LYS A 47 75.61 51.66 -17.75
C LYS A 47 74.95 50.41 -17.16
N LYS A 48 75.60 49.72 -16.22
CA LYS A 48 75.01 48.57 -15.50
C LYS A 48 73.76 48.97 -14.70
N ALA A 49 73.74 50.16 -14.09
CA ALA A 49 72.58 50.65 -13.38
C ALA A 49 71.38 50.94 -14.32
N SER A 50 71.64 51.47 -15.51
CA SER A 50 70.61 51.66 -16.55
C SER A 50 70.06 50.33 -17.04
N GLU A 51 70.93 49.37 -17.37
CA GLU A 51 70.53 48.03 -17.85
C GLU A 51 69.70 47.26 -16.80
N LEU A 52 70.06 47.38 -15.51
CA LEU A 52 69.29 46.81 -14.41
C LEU A 52 67.91 47.46 -14.25
N LYS A 53 67.82 48.79 -14.44
CA LYS A 53 66.55 49.53 -14.35
C LYS A 53 65.60 49.15 -15.49
N ASP A 54 66.12 49.02 -16.71
CA ASP A 54 65.36 48.58 -17.88
C ASP A 54 64.89 47.12 -17.74
N SER A 55 65.76 46.24 -17.24
CA SER A 55 65.39 44.85 -16.95
C SER A 55 64.33 44.73 -15.87
N ALA A 56 64.38 45.57 -14.82
CA ALA A 56 63.38 45.58 -13.76
C ALA A 56 62.02 46.09 -14.25
N SER A 57 62.01 47.15 -15.08
CA SER A 57 60.78 47.67 -15.69
C SER A 57 60.11 46.63 -16.58
N LYS A 58 60.90 45.94 -17.42
CA LYS A 58 60.39 44.92 -18.33
C LYS A 58 59.78 43.73 -17.59
N LYS A 59 60.42 43.27 -16.51
CA LYS A 59 59.87 42.21 -15.64
C LYS A 59 58.60 42.64 -14.90
N PHE A 60 58.50 43.91 -14.52
CA PHE A 60 57.30 44.45 -13.88
C PHE A 60 56.11 44.49 -14.85
N ASP A 61 56.34 44.92 -16.10
CA ASP A 61 55.32 44.93 -17.14
C ASP A 61 54.86 43.51 -17.51
N GLU A 62 55.80 42.56 -17.65
CA GLU A 62 55.48 41.14 -17.88
C GLU A 62 54.65 40.53 -16.73
N PHE A 63 54.95 40.89 -15.47
CA PHE A 63 54.19 40.43 -14.31
C PHE A 63 52.79 41.03 -14.27
N LYS A 64 52.64 42.32 -14.64
CA LYS A 64 51.36 43.02 -14.71
C LYS A 64 50.45 42.44 -15.78
N ASP A 65 51.00 42.12 -16.96
CA ASP A 65 50.25 41.47 -18.04
C ASP A 65 49.83 40.04 -17.68
N SER A 66 50.71 39.28 -17.03
CA SER A 66 50.39 37.93 -16.52
C SER A 66 49.27 37.96 -15.47
N ALA A 67 49.32 38.92 -14.53
CA ALA A 67 48.29 39.12 -13.53
C ALA A 67 46.94 39.53 -14.14
N SER A 68 46.95 40.41 -15.15
CA SER A 68 45.73 40.82 -15.86
C SER A 68 45.10 39.65 -16.61
N LYS A 69 45.88 38.85 -17.36
CA LYS A 69 45.36 37.66 -18.05
C LYS A 69 44.75 36.65 -17.09
N LYS A 70 45.40 36.41 -15.95
CA LYS A 70 44.90 35.47 -14.93
C LYS A 70 43.63 35.99 -14.25
N ALA A 71 43.50 37.30 -14.06
CA ALA A 71 42.27 37.92 -13.56
C ALA A 71 41.10 37.79 -14.55
N ASP A 72 41.36 37.93 -15.85
CA ASP A 72 40.35 37.77 -16.90
C ASP A 72 39.92 36.30 -17.06
N GLU A 73 40.84 35.35 -16.97
CA GLU A 73 40.54 33.91 -16.93
C GLU A 73 39.66 33.54 -15.73
N LEU A 74 39.98 34.05 -14.54
CA LEU A 74 39.19 33.82 -13.33
C LEU A 74 37.79 34.46 -13.42
N LYS A 75 37.67 35.64 -14.04
CA LYS A 75 36.36 36.27 -14.33
C LYS A 75 35.53 35.44 -15.32
N GLN A 76 36.14 34.90 -16.37
CA GLN A 76 35.45 34.02 -17.31
C GLN A 76 34.99 32.72 -16.65
N GLN A 77 35.85 32.07 -15.84
CA GLN A 77 35.48 30.87 -15.10
C GLN A 77 34.36 31.15 -14.09
N ALA A 78 34.42 32.26 -13.36
CA ALA A 78 33.35 32.68 -12.46
C ALA A 78 32.04 32.96 -13.21
N GLY A 79 32.10 33.59 -14.39
CA GLY A 79 30.94 33.85 -15.24
C GLY A 79 30.31 32.59 -15.84
N GLN A 80 31.13 31.61 -16.25
CA GLN A 80 30.65 30.30 -16.72
C GLN A 80 29.99 29.51 -15.58
N LYS A 81 30.64 29.47 -14.40
CA LYS A 81 30.09 28.80 -13.21
C LYS A 81 28.81 29.47 -12.69
N ALA A 82 28.69 30.79 -12.81
CA ALA A 82 27.46 31.52 -12.49
C ALA A 82 26.31 31.20 -13.46
N LYS A 83 26.60 31.05 -14.77
CA LYS A 83 25.61 30.61 -15.76
C LYS A 83 25.16 29.16 -15.54
N GLU A 84 26.09 28.28 -15.17
CA GLU A 84 25.81 26.88 -14.83
C GLU A 84 24.94 26.76 -13.57
N LEU A 85 25.21 27.59 -12.54
CA LEU A 85 24.39 27.69 -11.34
C LEU A 85 23.00 28.31 -11.59
N GLN A 86 22.89 29.28 -12.51
CA GLN A 86 21.60 29.82 -12.94
C GLN A 86 20.76 28.82 -13.74
N GLY A 87 21.38 27.97 -14.57
CA GLY A 87 20.68 26.90 -15.30
C GLY A 87 20.03 25.85 -14.38
N ASN A 88 20.63 25.60 -13.21
CA ASN A 88 20.09 24.68 -12.20
C ASN A 88 19.01 25.31 -11.30
N ALA A 89 18.82 26.63 -11.36
CA ALA A 89 17.88 27.38 -10.53
C ALA A 89 16.67 27.87 -11.32
N GLN A 90 16.13 27.04 -12.22
CA GLN A 90 14.85 27.32 -12.83
C GLN A 90 13.76 27.17 -11.76
N GLU A 91 13.24 28.29 -11.28
CA GLU A 91 12.16 28.32 -10.30
C GLU A 91 10.95 27.58 -10.90
N ILE A 92 10.66 26.38 -10.37
CA ILE A 92 9.55 25.55 -10.85
C ILE A 92 8.26 26.32 -10.63
N SER A 93 7.64 26.76 -11.72
CA SER A 93 6.43 27.58 -11.65
C SER A 93 5.27 26.83 -11.00
N ALA A 94 4.45 27.53 -10.21
CA ALA A 94 3.25 26.96 -9.59
C ALA A 94 2.28 26.37 -10.63
N LYS A 95 2.23 26.94 -11.84
CA LYS A 95 1.43 26.42 -12.96
C LYS A 95 1.91 25.03 -13.39
N LEU A 96 3.23 24.83 -13.48
CA LEU A 96 3.81 23.54 -13.87
C LEU A 96 3.60 22.47 -12.78
N VAL A 97 3.72 22.87 -11.49
CA VAL A 97 3.37 21.99 -10.37
C VAL A 97 1.90 21.59 -10.42
N LYS A 98 1.01 22.55 -10.70
CA LYS A 98 -0.42 22.27 -10.86
C LYS A 98 -0.68 21.32 -12.03
N GLU A 99 -0.07 21.57 -13.19
CA GLU A 99 -0.23 20.69 -14.35
C GLU A 99 0.22 19.24 -14.06
N LEU A 100 1.38 19.06 -13.42
CA LEU A 100 1.84 17.73 -13.06
C LEU A 100 0.92 17.07 -12.03
N ARG A 101 0.43 17.83 -11.05
CA ARG A 101 -0.53 17.33 -10.06
C ARG A 101 -1.84 16.91 -10.73
N ASP A 102 -2.39 17.72 -11.61
CA ASP A 102 -3.63 17.42 -12.32
C ASP A 102 -3.49 16.17 -13.23
N LYS A 103 -2.26 15.84 -13.67
CA LYS A 103 -1.96 14.63 -14.46
C LYS A 103 -1.68 13.37 -13.62
N THR A 104 -1.27 13.50 -12.36
CA THR A 104 -0.73 12.38 -11.55
C THR A 104 -1.43 12.18 -10.22
N ASP A 105 -2.23 13.15 -9.78
CA ASP A 105 -2.84 13.27 -8.46
C ASP A 105 -1.87 13.21 -7.27
N ALA A 106 -0.56 13.28 -7.53
CA ALA A 106 0.46 13.24 -6.48
C ALA A 106 0.44 14.50 -5.60
N GLY A 107 1.00 14.39 -4.38
CA GLY A 107 1.06 15.50 -3.44
C GLY A 107 1.79 16.73 -4.03
N ILE A 108 1.36 17.95 -3.66
CA ILE A 108 1.89 19.21 -4.22
C ILE A 108 3.42 19.30 -4.10
N MET A 109 3.95 18.98 -2.92
CA MET A 109 5.40 19.01 -2.68
C MET A 109 6.14 17.93 -3.46
N GLU A 110 5.48 16.81 -3.74
CA GLU A 110 6.05 15.69 -4.49
C GLU A 110 6.16 16.07 -5.96
N CYS A 111 5.12 16.70 -6.52
CA CYS A 111 5.13 17.26 -7.86
C CYS A 111 6.23 18.32 -8.00
N LYS A 112 6.35 19.23 -7.03
CA LYS A 112 7.41 20.25 -7.03
C LYS A 112 8.81 19.63 -6.98
N ASN A 113 9.02 18.63 -6.12
CA ASN A 113 10.31 17.95 -6.01
C ASN A 113 10.62 17.14 -7.27
N ALA A 114 9.65 16.43 -7.84
CA ALA A 114 9.82 15.69 -9.08
C ALA A 114 10.23 16.62 -10.23
N LEU A 115 9.52 17.75 -10.39
CA LEU A 115 9.87 18.76 -11.41
C LEU A 115 11.25 19.37 -11.17
N LYS A 116 11.67 19.53 -9.91
CA LYS A 116 13.03 20.00 -9.61
C LYS A 116 14.08 18.99 -10.06
N GLU A 117 13.89 17.70 -9.75
CA GLU A 117 14.80 16.62 -10.13
C GLU A 117 14.82 16.37 -11.65
N THR A 118 13.73 16.67 -12.35
CA THR A 118 13.61 16.47 -13.80
C THR A 118 13.75 17.75 -14.61
N GLN A 119 14.22 18.83 -13.99
CA GLN A 119 14.48 20.12 -14.64
C GLN A 119 13.25 20.66 -15.38
N GLY A 120 12.07 20.53 -14.77
CA GLY A 120 10.79 20.99 -15.31
C GLY A 120 10.19 20.12 -16.41
N ASN A 121 10.82 18.99 -16.77
CA ASN A 121 10.26 18.08 -17.78
C ASN A 121 9.12 17.25 -17.17
N ILE A 122 7.91 17.43 -17.70
CA ILE A 122 6.67 16.80 -17.20
C ILE A 122 6.71 15.28 -17.39
N GLU A 123 7.06 14.79 -18.57
CA GLU A 123 7.07 13.36 -18.88
C GLU A 123 8.06 12.60 -17.99
N LYS A 124 9.27 13.16 -17.81
CA LYS A 124 10.26 12.61 -16.87
C LYS A 124 9.79 12.71 -15.43
N ALA A 125 9.09 13.78 -15.05
CA ALA A 125 8.57 13.94 -13.69
C ALA A 125 7.49 12.90 -13.37
N ILE A 126 6.65 12.55 -14.34
CA ILE A 126 5.65 11.47 -14.22
C ILE A 126 6.36 10.14 -13.95
N GLU A 127 7.37 9.78 -14.76
CA GLU A 127 8.12 8.53 -14.54
C GLU A 127 8.88 8.53 -13.21
N TYR A 128 9.44 9.68 -12.81
CA TYR A 128 10.08 9.83 -11.50
C TYR A 128 9.10 9.60 -10.34
N LEU A 129 7.90 10.19 -10.41
CA LEU A 129 6.84 10.00 -9.42
C LEU A 129 6.38 8.54 -9.38
N ARG A 130 6.26 7.88 -10.55
CA ARG A 130 5.92 6.46 -10.65
C ARG A 130 6.90 5.59 -9.87
N GLN A 131 8.20 5.74 -10.13
CA GLN A 131 9.26 4.99 -9.45
C GLN A 131 9.29 5.25 -7.94
N LYS A 132 9.14 6.52 -7.53
CA LYS A 132 9.06 6.88 -6.10
C LYS A 132 7.80 6.33 -5.44
N GLY A 133 6.68 6.25 -6.16
CA GLY A 133 5.43 5.68 -5.70
C GLY A 133 5.57 4.23 -5.29
N LEU A 134 6.28 3.42 -6.09
CA LEU A 134 6.56 2.01 -5.78
C LEU A 134 7.26 1.85 -4.42
N SER A 135 8.26 2.68 -4.14
CA SER A 135 8.97 2.66 -2.85
C SER A 135 8.08 3.11 -1.68
N LYS A 136 7.21 4.11 -1.90
CA LYS A 136 6.27 4.57 -0.88
C LYS A 136 5.19 3.54 -0.55
N ALA A 137 4.77 2.76 -1.54
CA ALA A 137 3.83 1.66 -1.33
C ALA A 137 4.49 0.54 -0.51
N ALA A 138 5.72 0.15 -0.86
CA ALA A 138 6.48 -0.85 -0.11
C ALA A 138 6.64 -0.48 1.38
N LYS A 139 6.89 0.80 1.70
CA LYS A 139 6.99 1.28 3.10
C LYS A 139 5.68 1.23 3.89
N LYS A 140 4.53 1.04 3.23
CA LYS A 140 3.21 0.94 3.88
C LYS A 140 2.71 -0.49 3.98
N ALA A 141 3.35 -1.45 3.31
CA ALA A 141 2.86 -2.82 3.21
C ALA A 141 2.65 -3.50 4.56
N ASP A 142 3.48 -3.18 5.56
CA ASP A 142 3.41 -3.75 6.92
C ASP A 142 2.30 -3.15 7.79
N ARG A 143 1.61 -2.11 7.32
CA ARG A 143 0.54 -1.46 8.09
C ARG A 143 -0.74 -2.28 8.02
N ILE A 144 -1.43 -2.41 9.15
CA ILE A 144 -2.67 -3.20 9.23
C ILE A 144 -3.78 -2.50 8.45
N ALA A 145 -4.32 -3.18 7.44
CA ALA A 145 -5.46 -2.74 6.66
C ALA A 145 -6.69 -3.60 7.02
N ALA A 146 -7.50 -3.14 7.97
CA ALA A 146 -8.66 -3.88 8.50
C ALA A 146 -10.02 -3.27 8.11
N GLU A 147 -10.03 -2.06 7.54
CA GLU A 147 -11.22 -1.44 6.94
C GLU A 147 -11.22 -1.66 5.42
N GLY A 148 -12.08 -0.97 4.67
CA GLY A 148 -12.20 -1.11 3.21
C GLY A 148 -13.62 -1.48 2.75
N VAL A 149 -13.72 -2.27 1.68
CA VAL A 149 -15.01 -2.69 1.09
C VAL A 149 -15.00 -4.13 0.57
N ILE A 150 -16.17 -4.74 0.60
CA ILE A 150 -16.56 -5.87 -0.22
C ILE A 150 -17.21 -5.36 -1.50
N ALA A 151 -16.84 -5.95 -2.63
CA ALA A 151 -17.43 -5.67 -3.93
C ALA A 151 -17.94 -6.95 -4.58
N LEU A 152 -19.04 -6.83 -5.33
CA LEU A 152 -19.73 -7.95 -5.96
C LEU A 152 -20.01 -7.61 -7.43
N LYS A 153 -19.68 -8.52 -8.34
CA LYS A 153 -20.12 -8.48 -9.74
C LYS A 153 -20.83 -9.77 -10.08
N VAL A 154 -22.03 -9.67 -10.64
CA VAL A 154 -22.82 -10.80 -11.15
C VAL A 154 -23.02 -10.61 -12.64
N ALA A 155 -22.80 -11.65 -13.44
CA ALA A 155 -23.09 -11.64 -14.87
C ALA A 155 -24.59 -11.41 -15.10
N GLN A 156 -24.95 -10.69 -16.17
CA GLN A 156 -26.36 -10.45 -16.52
C GLN A 156 -27.15 -11.75 -16.72
N ASN A 157 -26.47 -12.80 -17.20
CA ASN A 157 -27.08 -14.12 -17.39
C ASN A 157 -27.05 -15.00 -16.12
N PHE A 158 -26.55 -14.52 -14.98
CA PHE A 158 -26.50 -15.30 -13.73
C PHE A 158 -25.63 -16.57 -13.78
N GLU A 159 -24.67 -16.65 -14.70
CA GLU A 159 -23.78 -17.81 -14.85
C GLU A 159 -22.37 -17.60 -14.25
N ARG A 160 -22.10 -16.39 -13.77
CA ARG A 160 -20.82 -16.08 -13.11
C ARG A 160 -21.00 -14.96 -12.11
N ALA A 161 -20.36 -15.08 -10.96
CA ALA A 161 -20.26 -14.00 -9.99
C ALA A 161 -18.90 -14.00 -9.32
N THR A 162 -18.43 -12.80 -8.97
CA THR A 162 -17.17 -12.58 -8.25
C THR A 162 -17.43 -11.71 -7.03
N LEU A 163 -16.97 -12.18 -5.88
CA LEU A 163 -16.89 -11.42 -4.64
C LEU A 163 -15.43 -11.03 -4.41
N LEU A 164 -15.17 -9.78 -4.01
CA LEU A 164 -13.84 -9.23 -3.82
C LEU A 164 -13.79 -8.49 -2.48
N GLU A 165 -12.74 -8.71 -1.69
CA GLU A 165 -12.41 -7.89 -0.51
C GLU A 165 -11.16 -7.05 -0.80
N VAL A 166 -11.31 -5.73 -0.68
CA VAL A 166 -10.22 -4.76 -0.77
C VAL A 166 -10.16 -4.00 0.53
N ASN A 167 -9.04 -4.11 1.23
CA ASN A 167 -8.84 -3.47 2.53
C ASN A 167 -8.04 -2.17 2.43
N SER A 168 -8.31 -1.27 3.38
CA SER A 168 -7.56 -0.03 3.64
C SER A 168 -7.27 0.11 5.14
N GLU A 169 -6.42 1.06 5.52
CA GLU A 169 -6.13 1.36 6.93
C GLU A 169 -7.36 1.98 7.61
N THR A 170 -8.02 2.93 6.94
CA THR A 170 -9.19 3.65 7.48
C THR A 170 -10.46 3.47 6.66
N ASP A 171 -11.62 3.75 7.26
CA ASP A 171 -12.93 3.71 6.60
C ASP A 171 -13.21 4.95 5.72
N PHE A 172 -12.46 6.04 5.91
CA PHE A 172 -12.55 7.24 5.08
C PHE A 172 -12.13 6.96 3.64
N VAL A 173 -11.09 6.14 3.45
CA VAL A 173 -10.61 5.76 2.12
C VAL A 173 -11.67 4.98 1.33
N ALA A 174 -12.51 4.18 1.99
CA ALA A 174 -13.60 3.45 1.32
C ALA A 174 -14.62 4.36 0.60
N LYS A 175 -14.68 5.64 0.97
CA LYS A 175 -15.56 6.66 0.36
C LYS A 175 -14.87 7.48 -0.74
N ASN A 176 -13.57 7.31 -0.93
CA ASN A 176 -12.77 8.05 -1.92
C ASN A 176 -13.01 7.50 -3.34
N ASP A 177 -13.13 8.40 -4.33
CA ASP A 177 -13.39 8.02 -5.73
C ASP A 177 -12.26 7.19 -6.35
N ALA A 178 -10.99 7.55 -6.09
CA ALA A 178 -9.83 6.81 -6.60
C ALA A 178 -9.74 5.39 -6.01
N PHE A 179 -10.16 5.21 -4.76
CA PHE A 179 -10.28 3.89 -4.13
C PHE A 179 -11.42 3.08 -4.76
N ASN A 180 -12.60 3.67 -4.95
CA ASN A 180 -13.73 2.99 -5.58
C ASN A 180 -13.44 2.62 -7.05
N GLU A 181 -12.69 3.45 -7.77
CA GLU A 181 -12.18 3.16 -9.12
C GLU A 181 -11.24 1.95 -9.11
N LEU A 182 -10.25 1.92 -8.20
CA LEU A 182 -9.35 0.79 -7.99
C LEU A 182 -10.15 -0.50 -7.71
N VAL A 183 -11.12 -0.45 -6.81
CA VAL A 183 -11.99 -1.59 -6.47
C VAL A 183 -12.75 -2.07 -7.71
N GLY A 184 -13.35 -1.15 -8.47
CA GLY A 184 -14.10 -1.47 -9.68
C GLY A 184 -13.23 -2.14 -10.76
N ASN A 185 -12.05 -1.59 -11.02
CA ASN A 185 -11.10 -2.14 -11.98
C ASN A 185 -10.59 -3.51 -11.53
N THR A 186 -10.26 -3.67 -10.25
CA THR A 186 -9.83 -4.95 -9.67
C THR A 186 -10.94 -6.01 -9.77
N LEU A 187 -12.19 -5.64 -9.45
CA LEU A 187 -13.34 -6.53 -9.53
C LEU A 187 -13.60 -6.99 -10.96
N ASN A 188 -13.51 -6.08 -11.93
CA ASN A 188 -13.66 -6.42 -13.34
C ASN A 188 -12.57 -7.40 -13.79
N LEU A 189 -11.31 -7.11 -13.43
CA LEU A 189 -10.17 -7.96 -13.77
C LEU A 189 -10.30 -9.36 -13.17
N ALA A 190 -10.65 -9.45 -11.89
CA ALA A 190 -10.89 -10.73 -11.21
C ALA A 190 -12.05 -11.52 -11.84
N PHE A 191 -13.14 -10.83 -12.18
CA PHE A 191 -14.31 -11.44 -12.80
C PHE A 191 -14.01 -12.00 -14.20
N GLU A 192 -13.32 -11.22 -15.04
CA GLU A 192 -12.95 -11.61 -16.40
C GLU A 192 -12.01 -12.82 -16.41
N ASN A 193 -11.03 -12.83 -15.50
CA ASN A 193 -10.02 -13.87 -15.37
C ASN A 193 -10.43 -15.02 -14.44
N LYS A 194 -11.67 -15.02 -13.91
CA LYS A 194 -12.24 -16.07 -13.05
C LYS A 194 -11.38 -16.38 -11.81
N VAL A 195 -10.86 -15.33 -11.18
CA VAL A 195 -9.88 -15.45 -10.12
C VAL A 195 -10.55 -15.84 -8.80
N THR A 196 -9.96 -16.83 -8.12
CA THR A 196 -10.27 -17.24 -6.74
C THR A 196 -8.96 -17.39 -5.97
N PHE A 197 -8.78 -16.60 -4.91
CA PHE A 197 -7.62 -16.64 -4.03
C PHE A 197 -7.92 -15.97 -2.68
N SER A 198 -7.05 -16.24 -1.71
CA SER A 198 -6.91 -15.46 -0.49
C SER A 198 -5.42 -15.20 -0.24
N ASN A 199 -5.09 -14.09 0.41
CA ASN A 199 -3.69 -13.75 0.73
C ASN A 199 -3.02 -14.74 1.68
N GLU A 200 -3.79 -15.62 2.32
CA GLU A 200 -3.25 -16.76 3.08
C GLU A 200 -2.61 -17.82 2.17
N ASN A 201 -2.96 -17.86 0.88
CA ASN A 201 -2.66 -18.95 -0.04
C ASN A 201 -1.59 -18.62 -1.11
N GLY A 202 -0.88 -17.49 -1.01
CA GLY A 202 0.26 -17.17 -1.89
C GLY A 202 0.15 -15.83 -2.63
N GLU A 203 0.88 -15.71 -3.74
CA GLU A 203 0.94 -14.50 -4.57
C GLU A 203 -0.43 -14.15 -5.17
N ASN A 204 -0.75 -12.85 -5.22
CA ASN A 204 -2.00 -12.38 -5.82
C ASN A 204 -2.01 -12.71 -7.34
N PRO A 205 -2.95 -13.56 -7.83
CA PRO A 205 -3.00 -13.94 -9.24
C PRO A 205 -3.24 -12.77 -10.20
N LEU A 206 -3.72 -11.64 -9.67
CA LEU A 206 -3.95 -10.44 -10.45
C LEU A 206 -2.65 -9.70 -10.77
N SER A 207 -1.57 -9.86 -9.99
CA SER A 207 -0.37 -9.01 -10.04
C SER A 207 0.20 -8.80 -11.44
N ASN A 208 0.30 -9.88 -12.23
CA ASN A 208 0.89 -9.86 -13.57
C ASN A 208 -0.12 -9.53 -14.69
N LEU A 209 -1.41 -9.47 -14.37
CA LEU A 209 -2.44 -9.09 -15.34
C LEU A 209 -2.34 -7.59 -15.64
N LYS A 210 -2.76 -7.20 -16.84
CA LYS A 210 -2.68 -5.80 -17.27
C LYS A 210 -3.95 -5.04 -16.91
N VAL A 211 -3.76 -3.84 -16.38
CA VAL A 211 -4.80 -2.80 -16.33
C VAL A 211 -4.30 -1.65 -17.18
N ASN A 212 -5.05 -1.32 -18.24
CA ASN A 212 -4.60 -0.42 -19.30
C ASN A 212 -3.31 -0.94 -19.98
N SER A 213 -2.16 -0.35 -19.66
CA SER A 213 -0.86 -0.63 -20.28
C SER A 213 0.21 -1.17 -19.33
N GLU A 214 -0.08 -1.21 -18.02
CA GLU A 214 0.86 -1.62 -16.98
C GLU A 214 0.36 -2.86 -16.23
N THR A 215 1.23 -3.46 -15.42
CA THR A 215 0.84 -4.59 -14.56
C THR A 215 -0.07 -4.12 -13.43
N PHE A 216 -0.97 -4.99 -12.97
CA PHE A 216 -1.86 -4.68 -11.86
C PHE A 216 -1.08 -4.36 -10.58
N GLU A 217 0.06 -5.02 -10.36
CA GLU A 217 0.93 -4.73 -9.22
C GLU A 217 1.46 -3.29 -9.25
N GLU A 218 1.92 -2.82 -10.42
CA GLU A 218 2.34 -1.42 -10.59
C GLU A 218 1.17 -0.45 -10.41
N TYR A 219 0.02 -0.76 -10.99
CA TYR A 219 -1.21 0.03 -10.85
C TYR A 219 -1.64 0.17 -9.38
N LEU A 220 -1.66 -0.94 -8.62
CA LEU A 220 -1.99 -0.95 -7.20
C LEU A 220 -0.99 -0.12 -6.39
N LYS A 221 0.31 -0.30 -6.61
CA LYS A 221 1.35 0.47 -5.92
C LYS A 221 1.26 1.97 -6.21
N GLN A 222 0.87 2.36 -7.42
CA GLN A 222 0.62 3.77 -7.75
C GLN A 222 -0.60 4.30 -7.00
N LYS A 223 -1.73 3.57 -6.98
CA LYS A 223 -2.91 3.98 -6.20
C LYS A 223 -2.61 4.08 -4.71
N ILE A 224 -1.82 3.16 -4.13
CA ILE A 224 -1.33 3.26 -2.74
C ILE A 224 -0.50 4.52 -2.52
N ALA A 225 0.37 4.88 -3.47
CA ALA A 225 1.21 6.07 -3.35
C ALA A 225 0.37 7.36 -3.37
N THR A 226 -0.65 7.43 -4.22
CA THR A 226 -1.57 8.57 -4.34
C THR A 226 -2.54 8.68 -3.17
N ILE A 227 -3.15 7.56 -2.75
CA ILE A 227 -4.11 7.52 -1.64
C ILE A 227 -3.41 7.76 -0.29
N GLY A 228 -2.19 7.24 -0.13
CA GLY A 228 -1.38 7.47 1.07
C GLY A 228 -1.62 6.46 2.20
N GLU A 229 -2.44 5.44 2.00
CA GLU A 229 -2.67 4.32 2.93
C GLU A 229 -2.25 2.99 2.30
N ASN A 230 -1.95 2.00 3.13
CA ASN A 230 -1.85 0.62 2.69
C ASN A 230 -3.19 0.15 2.12
N ILE A 231 -3.14 -0.49 0.95
CA ILE A 231 -4.31 -1.07 0.31
C ILE A 231 -3.97 -2.51 -0.04
N VAL A 232 -4.83 -3.43 0.39
CA VAL A 232 -4.59 -4.86 0.23
C VAL A 232 -5.75 -5.45 -0.54
N ILE A 233 -5.48 -6.05 -1.70
CA ILE A 233 -6.44 -6.94 -2.34
C ILE A 233 -6.35 -8.25 -1.58
N ARG A 234 -7.32 -8.53 -0.71
CA ARG A 234 -7.18 -9.55 0.32
C ARG A 234 -7.63 -10.93 -0.12
N ARG A 235 -8.76 -10.98 -0.82
CA ARG A 235 -9.33 -12.21 -1.35
C ARG A 235 -10.30 -11.88 -2.48
N ALA A 236 -10.35 -12.77 -3.44
CA ALA A 236 -11.39 -12.81 -4.45
C ALA A 236 -11.93 -14.22 -4.55
N ALA A 237 -13.22 -14.37 -4.83
CA ALA A 237 -13.81 -15.66 -5.11
C ALA A 237 -14.76 -15.53 -6.29
N THR A 238 -14.47 -16.28 -7.35
CA THR A 238 -15.31 -16.36 -8.54
C THR A 238 -15.96 -17.72 -8.66
N ILE A 239 -17.27 -17.74 -8.80
CA ILE A 239 -18.04 -18.94 -9.16
C ILE A 239 -18.44 -18.81 -10.62
N SER A 240 -18.17 -19.85 -11.42
CA SER A 240 -18.72 -20.01 -12.77
C SER A 240 -19.65 -21.21 -12.75
N CYS A 241 -20.87 -21.04 -13.25
CA CYS A 241 -21.86 -22.11 -13.34
C CYS A 241 -21.41 -23.18 -14.35
N HIS A 242 -21.75 -24.43 -14.03
CA HIS A 242 -21.75 -25.56 -14.95
C HIS A 242 -23.16 -25.78 -15.52
N ASP A 243 -23.36 -26.87 -16.25
CA ASP A 243 -24.69 -27.26 -16.73
C ASP A 243 -25.67 -27.37 -15.54
N LYS A 244 -26.91 -26.94 -15.78
CA LYS A 244 -28.01 -26.93 -14.79
C LYS A 244 -27.77 -26.05 -13.57
N GLN A 245 -26.80 -25.13 -13.61
CA GLN A 245 -26.52 -24.24 -12.50
C GLN A 245 -26.87 -22.78 -12.81
N ILE A 246 -27.30 -22.08 -11.77
CA ILE A 246 -27.56 -20.65 -11.80
C ILE A 246 -27.19 -20.06 -10.44
N LEU A 247 -26.65 -18.85 -10.45
CA LEU A 247 -26.24 -18.18 -9.22
C LEU A 247 -26.82 -16.78 -9.11
N ASN A 248 -26.76 -16.22 -7.93
CA ASN A 248 -26.86 -14.78 -7.77
C ASN A 248 -26.07 -14.38 -6.52
N GLY A 249 -25.91 -13.09 -6.30
CA GLY A 249 -25.25 -12.57 -5.12
C GLY A 249 -26.01 -11.42 -4.48
N TYR A 250 -25.63 -11.15 -3.25
CA TYR A 250 -26.09 -10.01 -2.47
C TYR A 250 -24.89 -9.26 -1.90
N LEU A 251 -24.91 -7.94 -2.05
CA LEU A 251 -23.98 -7.04 -1.38
C LEU A 251 -24.80 -6.14 -0.48
N HIS A 252 -24.51 -6.16 0.82
CA HIS A 252 -25.20 -5.29 1.77
C HIS A 252 -24.83 -3.82 1.52
N HIS A 253 -25.76 -2.91 1.79
CA HIS A 253 -25.65 -1.50 1.36
C HIS A 253 -24.40 -0.78 1.92
N ASN A 254 -23.89 -1.22 3.08
CA ASN A 254 -22.70 -0.65 3.70
C ASN A 254 -21.38 -1.19 3.10
N LYS A 255 -21.46 -2.09 2.10
CA LYS A 255 -20.33 -2.76 1.45
C LYS A 255 -19.40 -3.51 2.41
N LYS A 256 -19.85 -3.89 3.61
CA LYS A 256 -19.03 -4.65 4.58
C LYS A 256 -19.30 -6.15 4.55
N VAL A 257 -20.44 -6.56 3.96
CA VAL A 257 -20.84 -7.97 3.89
C VAL A 257 -21.39 -8.25 2.49
N GLY A 258 -20.95 -9.35 1.90
CA GLY A 258 -21.52 -9.84 0.65
C GLY A 258 -21.49 -11.36 0.58
N ALA A 259 -22.38 -11.94 -0.22
CA ALA A 259 -22.47 -13.37 -0.41
C ALA A 259 -22.94 -13.74 -1.83
N ILE A 260 -22.61 -14.95 -2.25
CA ILE A 260 -23.05 -15.58 -3.51
C ILE A 260 -23.63 -16.94 -3.16
N VAL A 261 -24.76 -17.30 -3.76
CA VAL A 261 -25.35 -18.65 -3.67
C VAL A 261 -25.46 -19.23 -5.08
N LEU A 262 -24.95 -20.44 -5.24
CA LEU A 262 -25.05 -21.27 -6.44
C LEU A 262 -26.13 -22.32 -6.23
N LEU A 263 -27.12 -22.32 -7.13
CA LEU A 263 -28.18 -23.32 -7.18
C LEU A 263 -27.95 -24.27 -8.35
N SER A 264 -28.40 -25.51 -8.20
CA SER A 264 -28.57 -26.46 -9.29
C SER A 264 -30.02 -26.90 -9.43
N VAL A 265 -30.38 -27.27 -10.66
CA VAL A 265 -31.65 -27.92 -11.00
C VAL A 265 -31.40 -29.31 -11.60
N LYS A 266 -32.43 -30.17 -11.65
CA LYS A 266 -32.28 -31.53 -12.20
C LYS A 266 -32.36 -31.56 -13.72
N ASP A 267 -33.29 -30.82 -14.32
CA ASP A 267 -33.47 -30.71 -15.77
C ASP A 267 -32.89 -29.39 -16.30
N SER A 268 -31.95 -29.48 -17.25
CA SER A 268 -31.33 -28.28 -17.85
C SER A 268 -32.34 -27.42 -18.63
N LYS A 269 -33.46 -28.00 -19.08
CA LYS A 269 -34.55 -27.26 -19.72
C LYS A 269 -35.19 -26.23 -18.80
N THR A 270 -35.14 -26.44 -17.48
CA THR A 270 -35.64 -25.48 -16.48
C THR A 270 -34.96 -24.13 -16.62
N LEU A 271 -33.67 -24.08 -16.97
CA LEU A 271 -32.92 -22.84 -17.15
C LEU A 271 -33.13 -22.18 -18.53
N GLN A 272 -33.78 -22.87 -19.48
CA GLN A 272 -34.15 -22.33 -20.80
C GLN A 272 -35.48 -21.58 -20.75
N ASP A 273 -36.33 -21.88 -19.77
CA ASP A 273 -37.55 -21.12 -19.49
C ASP A 273 -37.20 -19.81 -18.78
N SER A 274 -37.49 -18.67 -19.40
CA SER A 274 -37.12 -17.36 -18.89
C SER A 274 -37.76 -17.03 -17.54
N LYS A 275 -39.01 -17.44 -17.31
CA LYS A 275 -39.73 -17.18 -16.05
C LYS A 275 -39.15 -18.03 -14.92
N LYS A 276 -38.88 -19.31 -15.18
CA LYS A 276 -38.25 -20.19 -14.19
C LYS A 276 -36.82 -19.73 -13.87
N ARG A 277 -36.07 -19.31 -14.89
CA ARG A 277 -34.73 -18.75 -14.71
C ARG A 277 -34.73 -17.50 -13.83
N GLU A 278 -35.67 -16.58 -14.07
CA GLU A 278 -35.85 -15.37 -13.25
C GLU A 278 -36.25 -15.69 -11.80
N ALA A 279 -37.15 -16.66 -11.61
CA ALA A 279 -37.53 -17.12 -10.28
C ALA A 279 -36.33 -17.71 -9.52
N LEU A 280 -35.51 -18.53 -10.19
CA LEU A 280 -34.30 -19.14 -9.61
C LEU A 280 -33.23 -18.10 -9.28
N SER A 281 -32.98 -17.13 -10.17
CA SER A 281 -32.02 -16.06 -9.89
C SER A 281 -32.47 -15.15 -8.74
N THR A 282 -33.79 -14.95 -8.61
CA THR A 282 -34.38 -14.23 -7.48
C THR A 282 -34.24 -15.01 -6.17
N LEU A 283 -34.54 -16.31 -6.18
CA LEU A 283 -34.33 -17.19 -5.03
C LEU A 283 -32.86 -17.20 -4.59
N ALA A 284 -31.92 -17.36 -5.53
CA ALA A 284 -30.49 -17.32 -5.23
C ALA A 284 -30.06 -15.99 -4.60
N LYS A 285 -30.66 -14.87 -4.99
CA LYS A 285 -30.41 -13.55 -4.39
C LYS A 285 -30.90 -13.49 -2.95
N TYR A 286 -32.10 -13.98 -2.66
CA TYR A 286 -32.62 -14.00 -1.29
C TYR A 286 -31.86 -14.97 -0.39
N LEU A 287 -31.43 -16.11 -0.92
CA LEU A 287 -30.53 -17.02 -0.20
C LEU A 287 -29.15 -16.38 0.02
N SER A 288 -28.67 -15.54 -0.90
CA SER A 288 -27.45 -14.76 -0.66
C SER A 288 -27.64 -13.73 0.46
N MET A 289 -28.82 -13.12 0.57
CA MET A 289 -29.16 -12.25 1.71
C MET A 289 -29.19 -13.02 3.03
N GLN A 290 -29.80 -14.21 3.04
CA GLN A 290 -29.81 -15.13 4.18
C GLN A 290 -28.37 -15.44 4.62
N VAL A 291 -27.51 -15.86 3.69
CA VAL A 291 -26.11 -16.20 3.97
C VAL A 291 -25.34 -14.99 4.51
N ALA A 292 -25.52 -13.80 3.93
CA ALA A 292 -24.87 -12.58 4.41
C ALA A 292 -25.31 -12.20 5.84
N SER A 293 -26.59 -12.40 6.16
CA SER A 293 -27.14 -12.04 7.48
C SER A 293 -26.78 -13.07 8.56
N MET A 294 -26.96 -14.35 8.26
CA MET A 294 -26.92 -15.43 9.25
C MET A 294 -25.57 -16.15 9.30
N LYS A 295 -24.69 -15.92 8.33
CA LYS A 295 -23.30 -16.41 8.28
C LYS A 295 -23.17 -17.92 8.55
N PRO A 296 -23.95 -18.78 7.86
CA PRO A 296 -23.77 -20.23 7.97
C PRO A 296 -22.33 -20.61 7.60
N LYS A 297 -21.84 -21.70 8.18
CA LYS A 297 -20.51 -22.26 7.91
C LYS A 297 -20.53 -23.39 6.89
N VAL A 298 -21.63 -24.13 6.82
CA VAL A 298 -21.82 -25.26 5.89
C VAL A 298 -23.25 -25.26 5.33
N ILE A 299 -23.53 -26.07 4.31
CA ILE A 299 -24.88 -26.12 3.72
C ILE A 299 -25.81 -26.93 4.62
N SER A 300 -25.35 -28.10 5.09
CA SER A 300 -26.17 -29.04 5.85
C SER A 300 -25.44 -29.63 7.06
N TYR A 301 -26.21 -30.22 7.98
CA TYR A 301 -25.67 -30.94 9.14
C TYR A 301 -24.73 -32.10 8.76
N LYS A 302 -24.79 -32.60 7.52
CA LYS A 302 -23.96 -33.71 7.04
C LYS A 302 -22.48 -33.31 6.91
N GLU A 303 -22.20 -32.02 6.84
CA GLU A 303 -20.84 -31.47 6.73
C GLU A 303 -20.22 -31.15 8.10
N LEU A 304 -20.99 -31.26 9.19
CA LEU A 304 -20.50 -30.99 10.53
C LEU A 304 -19.66 -32.17 11.06
N ALA A 305 -18.44 -31.88 11.52
CA ALA A 305 -17.58 -32.86 12.15
C ALA A 305 -18.14 -33.33 13.50
N LYS A 306 -18.03 -34.62 13.80
CA LYS A 306 -18.55 -35.20 15.05
C LYS A 306 -17.91 -34.58 16.29
N GLU A 307 -16.62 -34.27 16.21
CA GLU A 307 -15.85 -33.62 17.28
C GLU A 307 -16.37 -32.20 17.55
N LEU A 308 -16.72 -31.45 16.49
CA LEU A 308 -17.35 -30.14 16.62
C LEU A 308 -18.71 -30.26 17.29
N ILE A 309 -19.56 -31.19 16.84
CA ILE A 309 -20.89 -31.42 17.43
C ILE A 309 -20.79 -31.72 18.92
N ALA A 310 -19.85 -32.60 19.31
CA ALA A 310 -19.65 -32.95 20.72
C ALA A 310 -19.18 -31.74 21.56
N LYS A 311 -18.21 -30.97 21.05
CA LYS A 311 -17.71 -29.76 21.72
C LYS A 311 -18.80 -28.71 21.88
N GLU A 312 -19.54 -28.43 20.81
CA GLU A 312 -20.58 -27.40 20.80
C GLU A 312 -21.79 -27.81 21.65
N ARG A 313 -22.10 -29.10 21.79
CA ARG A 313 -23.15 -29.55 22.72
C ARG A 313 -22.88 -29.07 24.15
N THR A 314 -21.67 -29.29 24.65
CA THR A 314 -21.29 -28.85 26.01
C THR A 314 -21.34 -27.33 26.12
N ALA A 315 -20.88 -26.61 25.10
CA ALA A 315 -20.90 -25.16 25.09
C ALA A 315 -22.34 -24.60 25.09
N ILE A 316 -23.21 -25.11 24.22
CA ILE A 316 -24.62 -24.71 24.12
C ILE A 316 -25.37 -25.04 25.41
N ALA A 317 -25.14 -26.21 26.01
CA ALA A 317 -25.77 -26.56 27.29
C ALA A 317 -25.38 -25.56 28.40
N ALA A 318 -24.08 -25.26 28.55
CA ALA A 318 -23.60 -24.30 29.53
C ALA A 318 -24.11 -22.86 29.27
N GLU A 319 -24.20 -22.45 28.00
CA GLU A 319 -24.79 -21.16 27.59
C GLU A 319 -26.25 -21.05 28.04
N LEU A 320 -27.08 -22.04 27.70
CA LEU A 320 -28.50 -22.06 28.05
C LEU A 320 -28.74 -22.21 29.56
N GLU A 321 -27.89 -22.93 30.28
CA GLU A 321 -27.94 -23.01 31.74
C GLU A 321 -27.70 -21.64 32.37
N LYS A 322 -26.69 -20.90 31.89
CA LYS A 322 -26.40 -19.55 32.34
C LYS A 322 -27.54 -18.58 32.02
N GLU A 323 -28.11 -18.64 30.81
CA GLU A 323 -29.29 -17.85 30.46
C GLU A 323 -30.49 -18.18 31.36
N ASN A 324 -30.64 -19.45 31.74
CA ASN A 324 -31.69 -19.90 32.65
C ASN A 324 -31.55 -19.35 34.07
N GLU A 325 -30.34 -19.08 34.56
CA GLU A 325 -30.16 -18.41 35.85
C GLU A 325 -30.80 -17.02 35.85
N GLU A 326 -30.58 -16.27 34.77
CA GLU A 326 -31.16 -14.94 34.57
C GLU A 326 -32.68 -15.02 34.33
N LEU A 327 -33.16 -15.95 33.50
CA LEU A 327 -34.60 -16.14 33.27
C LEU A 327 -35.35 -16.55 34.53
N LYS A 328 -34.73 -17.39 35.36
CA LYS A 328 -35.27 -17.77 36.67
C LYS A 328 -35.40 -16.56 37.58
N ARG A 329 -34.39 -15.68 37.62
CA ARG A 329 -34.45 -14.42 38.39
C ARG A 329 -35.58 -13.51 37.88
N LEU A 330 -35.81 -13.48 36.58
CA LEU A 330 -36.84 -12.67 35.93
C LEU A 330 -38.25 -13.31 35.95
N GLY A 331 -38.40 -14.52 36.51
CA GLY A 331 -39.67 -15.26 36.50
C GLY A 331 -40.17 -15.62 35.10
N LYS A 332 -39.26 -15.75 34.13
CA LYS A 332 -39.57 -16.11 32.74
C LYS A 332 -39.43 -17.61 32.50
N THR A 333 -40.05 -18.09 31.42
CA THR A 333 -39.92 -19.48 30.96
C THR A 333 -38.46 -19.82 30.70
N LEU A 334 -38.00 -20.93 31.27
CA LEU A 334 -36.63 -21.42 31.09
C LEU A 334 -36.44 -22.07 29.71
N HIS A 335 -35.26 -21.88 29.14
CA HIS A 335 -34.76 -22.67 28.03
C HIS A 335 -34.65 -24.15 28.42
N ARG A 336 -35.01 -25.02 27.48
CA ARG A 336 -34.77 -26.45 27.61
C ARG A 336 -33.33 -26.74 27.24
N ILE A 337 -32.59 -27.39 28.14
CA ILE A 337 -31.26 -27.89 27.83
C ILE A 337 -31.39 -29.09 26.89
N PRO A 338 -30.78 -29.05 25.70
CA PRO A 338 -30.98 -30.08 24.70
C PRO A 338 -30.09 -31.30 24.96
N GLU A 339 -30.58 -32.48 24.61
CA GLU A 339 -29.83 -33.75 24.71
C GLU A 339 -28.88 -33.92 23.53
N PHE A 340 -29.30 -33.44 22.36
CA PHE A 340 -28.56 -33.39 21.11
C PHE A 340 -28.54 -31.97 20.57
N VAL A 341 -27.56 -31.63 19.75
CA VAL A 341 -27.51 -30.26 19.17
C VAL A 341 -27.55 -30.26 17.64
N SER A 342 -27.44 -31.43 17.02
CA SER A 342 -27.47 -31.58 15.56
C SER A 342 -28.37 -32.73 15.11
N ARG A 343 -28.96 -32.57 13.94
CA ARG A 343 -29.76 -33.56 13.22
C ARG A 343 -28.94 -34.81 12.91
N ALA A 344 -27.61 -34.69 12.83
CA ALA A 344 -26.70 -35.83 12.68
C ALA A 344 -26.84 -36.86 13.81
N GLU A 345 -27.32 -36.44 14.98
CA GLU A 345 -27.46 -37.28 16.18
C GLU A 345 -28.89 -37.80 16.36
N LEU A 346 -29.86 -37.25 15.63
CA LEU A 346 -31.27 -37.61 15.68
C LEU A 346 -31.55 -38.78 14.74
N THR A 347 -30.99 -39.95 15.06
CA THR A 347 -31.22 -41.18 14.29
C THR A 347 -32.69 -41.62 14.35
N PRO A 348 -33.14 -42.50 13.44
CA PRO A 348 -34.49 -43.05 13.49
C PRO A 348 -34.85 -43.67 14.85
N GLU A 349 -33.88 -44.29 15.52
CA GLU A 349 -34.05 -44.88 16.86
C GLU A 349 -34.27 -43.81 17.94
N VAL A 350 -33.52 -42.69 17.89
CA VAL A 350 -33.71 -41.55 18.81
C VAL A 350 -35.09 -40.94 18.63
N ILE A 351 -35.52 -40.73 17.38
CA ILE A 351 -36.85 -40.18 17.08
C ILE A 351 -37.95 -41.14 17.52
N ALA A 352 -37.83 -42.44 17.22
CA ALA A 352 -38.80 -43.45 17.61
C ALA A 352 -38.91 -43.60 19.14
N LYS A 353 -37.77 -43.60 19.84
CA LYS A 353 -37.73 -43.56 21.31
C LYS A 353 -38.46 -42.33 21.83
N LYS A 354 -38.19 -41.15 21.25
CA LYS A 354 -38.83 -39.92 21.69
C LYS A 354 -40.33 -39.91 21.45
N GLU A 355 -40.76 -40.43 20.31
CA GLU A 355 -42.19 -40.57 19.99
C GLU A 355 -42.90 -41.48 20.99
N ALA A 356 -42.28 -42.61 21.37
CA ALA A 356 -42.82 -43.51 22.39
C ALA A 356 -42.96 -42.82 23.75
N GLU A 357 -41.93 -42.09 24.20
CA GLU A 357 -41.96 -41.29 25.44
C GLU A 357 -43.09 -40.24 25.42
N LEU A 358 -43.28 -39.56 24.27
CA LEU A 358 -44.35 -38.57 24.12
C LEU A 358 -45.74 -39.23 24.16
N LYS A 359 -45.91 -40.39 23.54
CA LYS A 359 -47.16 -41.18 23.61
C LYS A 359 -47.49 -41.61 25.04
N GLU A 360 -46.49 -42.13 25.77
CA GLU A 360 -46.66 -42.49 27.18
C GLU A 360 -47.05 -41.28 28.04
N LYS A 361 -46.43 -40.12 27.78
CA LYS A 361 -46.80 -38.88 28.46
C LYS A 361 -48.23 -38.43 28.13
N LEU A 362 -48.65 -38.47 26.87
CA LEU A 362 -50.03 -38.13 26.49
C LEU A 362 -51.06 -39.07 27.15
N LYS A 363 -50.71 -40.35 27.30
CA LYS A 363 -51.52 -41.34 28.02
C LYS A 363 -51.63 -41.02 29.51
N ALA A 364 -50.50 -40.69 30.15
CA ALA A 364 -50.45 -40.31 31.56
C ALA A 364 -51.23 -39.00 31.82
N ASP A 365 -51.19 -38.05 30.89
CA ASP A 365 -51.96 -36.80 30.92
C ASP A 365 -53.46 -37.00 30.62
N GLY A 366 -53.92 -38.25 30.40
CA GLY A 366 -55.32 -38.59 30.16
C GLY A 366 -55.88 -38.12 28.81
N LYS A 367 -55.02 -37.83 27.82
CA LYS A 367 -55.47 -37.33 26.52
C LYS A 367 -55.97 -38.48 25.63
N PRO A 368 -57.16 -38.38 24.99
CA PRO A 368 -57.69 -39.44 24.14
C PRO A 368 -56.77 -39.81 22.98
N GLU A 369 -56.59 -41.10 22.68
CA GLU A 369 -55.70 -41.57 21.60
C GLU A 369 -56.05 -40.99 20.23
N LYS A 370 -57.35 -40.74 19.97
CA LYS A 370 -57.85 -40.16 18.71
C LYS A 370 -57.32 -38.76 18.40
N ILE A 371 -56.77 -38.04 19.37
CA ILE A 371 -56.19 -36.70 19.16
C ILE A 371 -54.66 -36.72 19.10
N TRP A 372 -54.01 -37.87 19.34
CA TRP A 372 -52.55 -37.96 19.38
C TRP A 372 -51.92 -37.62 18.02
N ASP A 373 -52.55 -38.04 16.92
CA ASP A 373 -52.09 -37.76 15.55
C ASP A 373 -52.03 -36.25 15.24
N LYS A 374 -52.78 -35.43 15.98
CA LYS A 374 -52.76 -33.96 15.85
C LYS A 374 -51.72 -33.29 16.75
N ILE A 375 -51.29 -33.96 17.82
CA ILE A 375 -50.40 -33.40 18.85
C ILE A 375 -48.95 -33.83 18.65
N LEU A 376 -48.74 -35.12 18.37
CA LEU A 376 -47.40 -35.72 18.25
C LEU A 376 -46.53 -35.03 17.20
N PRO A 377 -47.02 -34.67 15.99
CA PRO A 377 -46.18 -34.01 14.99
C PRO A 377 -45.58 -32.71 15.51
N GLY A 378 -46.38 -31.85 16.15
CA GLY A 378 -45.89 -30.57 16.68
C GLY A 378 -44.93 -30.74 17.87
N GLN A 379 -45.15 -31.74 18.73
CA GLN A 379 -44.23 -32.04 19.83
C GLN A 379 -42.90 -32.62 19.33
N LEU A 380 -42.92 -33.46 18.30
CA LEU A 380 -41.72 -33.99 17.65
C LEU A 380 -40.97 -32.90 16.89
N GLU A 381 -41.67 -32.02 16.17
CA GLU A 381 -41.05 -30.87 15.51
C GLU A 381 -40.38 -29.95 16.51
N ARG A 382 -41.05 -29.64 17.64
CA ARG A 382 -40.44 -28.87 18.72
C ARG A 382 -39.22 -29.57 19.31
N PHE A 383 -39.29 -30.88 19.54
CA PHE A 383 -38.14 -31.66 19.99
C PHE A 383 -36.96 -31.57 19.01
N ILE A 384 -37.22 -31.72 17.71
CA ILE A 384 -36.19 -31.60 16.68
C ILE A 384 -35.61 -30.18 16.67
N LEU A 385 -36.44 -29.14 16.75
CA LEU A 385 -35.98 -27.75 16.77
C LEU A 385 -35.10 -27.46 18.00
N ASP A 386 -35.53 -27.90 19.18
CA ASP A 386 -34.76 -27.74 20.42
C ASP A 386 -33.43 -28.51 20.36
N ASN A 387 -33.36 -29.61 19.60
CA ASN A 387 -32.17 -30.48 19.50
C ASN A 387 -31.37 -30.32 18.21
N THR A 388 -31.62 -29.25 17.44
CA THR A 388 -30.86 -28.90 16.21
C THR A 388 -30.33 -27.47 16.25
N ILE A 389 -30.14 -26.90 17.44
CA ILE A 389 -29.68 -25.52 17.64
C ILE A 389 -28.32 -25.27 16.95
N LEU A 390 -27.42 -26.25 16.95
CA LEU A 390 -26.14 -26.13 16.25
C LEU A 390 -26.36 -26.00 14.74
N ASP A 391 -27.28 -26.80 14.19
CA ASP A 391 -27.59 -26.75 12.76
C ASP A 391 -28.20 -25.39 12.38
N GLN A 392 -29.08 -24.85 13.21
CA GLN A 392 -29.67 -23.52 13.00
C GLN A 392 -28.60 -22.41 13.06
N ARG A 393 -27.55 -22.58 13.88
CA ARG A 393 -26.44 -21.61 13.97
C ARG A 393 -25.48 -21.74 12.78
N LEU A 394 -25.13 -22.96 12.37
CA LEU A 394 -24.00 -23.20 11.48
C LEU A 394 -24.36 -23.69 10.07
N THR A 395 -25.59 -24.13 9.82
CA THR A 395 -25.98 -24.73 8.53
C THR A 395 -27.00 -23.86 7.83
N LEU A 396 -26.85 -23.67 6.52
CA LEU A 396 -27.77 -22.84 5.75
C LEU A 396 -29.18 -23.46 5.70
N LEU A 397 -29.30 -24.77 5.51
CA LEU A 397 -30.60 -25.43 5.33
C LEU A 397 -31.49 -25.41 6.58
N ALA A 398 -30.90 -25.52 7.78
CA ALA A 398 -31.67 -25.55 9.03
C ALA A 398 -32.03 -24.16 9.57
N GLN A 399 -31.40 -23.10 9.06
CA GLN A 399 -31.74 -21.73 9.44
C GLN A 399 -33.18 -21.39 9.10
N LEU A 400 -33.83 -20.63 9.99
CA LEU A 400 -35.07 -19.94 9.67
C LEU A 400 -34.82 -18.90 8.58
N TYR A 401 -35.73 -18.84 7.62
CA TYR A 401 -35.59 -17.96 6.47
C TYR A 401 -35.92 -16.52 6.84
N THR A 402 -35.01 -15.58 6.58
CA THR A 402 -35.14 -14.18 7.00
C THR A 402 -36.41 -13.50 6.46
N LEU A 403 -36.92 -13.93 5.30
CA LEU A 403 -38.14 -13.35 4.72
C LEU A 403 -39.45 -14.04 5.20
N ASP A 404 -39.36 -15.25 5.78
CA ASP A 404 -40.48 -15.98 6.37
C ASP A 404 -39.94 -16.86 7.52
N ASP A 405 -39.93 -16.29 8.73
CA ASP A 405 -39.36 -16.90 9.94
C ASP A 405 -40.12 -18.16 10.41
N LYS A 406 -41.22 -18.51 9.75
CA LYS A 406 -41.99 -19.73 9.99
C LYS A 406 -41.44 -20.94 9.25
N LYS A 407 -40.51 -20.74 8.32
CA LYS A 407 -39.95 -21.81 7.47
C LYS A 407 -38.44 -21.86 7.60
N SER A 408 -37.90 -23.07 7.54
CA SER A 408 -36.47 -23.24 7.28
C SER A 408 -36.14 -22.97 5.82
N VAL A 409 -34.88 -22.68 5.52
CA VAL A 409 -34.38 -22.60 4.14
C VAL A 409 -34.64 -23.91 3.38
N GLU A 410 -34.50 -25.06 4.05
CA GLU A 410 -34.84 -26.36 3.44
C GLU A 410 -36.32 -26.43 3.00
N GLN A 411 -37.25 -25.94 3.82
CA GLN A 411 -38.66 -25.92 3.47
C GLN A 411 -38.95 -24.94 2.32
N VAL A 412 -38.28 -23.79 2.30
CA VAL A 412 -38.38 -22.83 1.19
C VAL A 412 -37.90 -23.46 -0.12
N LEU A 413 -36.78 -24.19 -0.12
CA LEU A 413 -36.31 -24.90 -1.32
C LEU A 413 -37.30 -25.95 -1.80
N LYS A 414 -37.93 -26.71 -0.89
CA LYS A 414 -38.97 -27.69 -1.24
C LYS A 414 -40.18 -27.02 -1.89
N ASP A 415 -40.66 -25.93 -1.29
CA ASP A 415 -41.81 -25.18 -1.81
C ASP A 415 -41.51 -24.58 -3.20
N GLU A 416 -40.33 -23.97 -3.37
CA GLU A 416 -39.91 -23.40 -4.66
C GLU A 416 -39.66 -24.49 -5.72
N SER A 417 -39.12 -25.64 -5.33
CA SER A 417 -38.96 -26.81 -6.21
C SER A 417 -40.32 -27.28 -6.75
N ALA A 418 -41.33 -27.38 -5.86
CA ALA A 418 -42.68 -27.76 -6.24
C ALA A 418 -43.32 -26.75 -7.20
N LYS A 419 -43.12 -25.44 -6.98
CA LYS A 419 -43.62 -24.37 -7.87
C LYS A 419 -42.99 -24.40 -9.26
N ILE A 420 -41.69 -24.65 -9.33
CA ILE A 420 -40.94 -24.69 -10.59
C ILE A 420 -41.14 -26.03 -11.33
N GLY A 421 -41.55 -27.07 -10.61
CA GLY A 421 -41.69 -28.43 -11.14
C GLY A 421 -40.34 -29.09 -11.43
N ASP A 422 -39.31 -28.72 -10.68
CA ASP A 422 -37.96 -29.28 -10.77
C ASP A 422 -37.31 -29.26 -9.37
N THR A 423 -36.32 -30.11 -9.13
CA THR A 423 -35.59 -30.16 -7.84
C THR A 423 -34.54 -29.06 -7.81
N ILE A 424 -34.61 -28.18 -6.82
CA ILE A 424 -33.63 -27.10 -6.58
C ILE A 424 -32.73 -27.51 -5.42
N GLU A 425 -31.42 -27.45 -5.62
CA GLU A 425 -30.42 -27.73 -4.59
C GLU A 425 -29.43 -26.56 -4.48
N ILE A 426 -28.95 -26.31 -3.25
CA ILE A 426 -27.83 -25.39 -3.03
C ILE A 426 -26.55 -26.19 -3.21
N VAL A 427 -25.74 -25.79 -4.19
CA VAL A 427 -24.47 -26.45 -4.50
C VAL A 427 -23.34 -25.86 -3.66
N GLN A 428 -23.32 -24.53 -3.57
CA GLN A 428 -22.25 -23.80 -2.91
C GLN A 428 -22.77 -22.42 -2.49
N PHE A 429 -22.22 -21.90 -1.40
CA PHE A 429 -22.26 -20.47 -1.12
C PHE A 429 -20.88 -19.95 -0.76
N ILE A 430 -20.70 -18.64 -0.90
CA ILE A 430 -19.50 -17.91 -0.46
C ILE A 430 -19.99 -16.66 0.24
N ASN A 431 -19.40 -16.30 1.37
CA ASN A 431 -19.67 -15.04 2.07
C ASN A 431 -18.38 -14.40 2.53
N PHE A 432 -18.25 -13.09 2.33
CA PHE A 432 -17.18 -12.29 2.90
C PHE A 432 -17.75 -11.29 3.89
N GLU A 433 -17.07 -11.15 5.01
CA GLU A 433 -17.19 -10.03 5.93
C GLU A 433 -15.86 -9.28 5.95
N LEU A 434 -15.95 -7.96 5.81
CA LEU A 434 -14.80 -7.07 5.76
C LEU A 434 -13.97 -7.19 7.04
N GLY A 435 -12.68 -7.46 6.88
CA GLY A 435 -11.74 -7.55 7.99
C GLY A 435 -11.93 -8.78 8.88
N GLU A 436 -12.76 -9.75 8.48
CA GLU A 436 -12.94 -11.02 9.19
C GLU A 436 -11.59 -11.69 9.43
N GLY A 437 -11.22 -11.95 10.68
CA GLY A 437 -9.94 -12.58 11.03
C GLY A 437 -8.74 -11.62 11.08
N ILE A 438 -8.93 -10.32 10.86
CA ILE A 438 -7.88 -9.31 11.08
C ILE A 438 -8.05 -8.72 12.48
N GLU A 439 -7.00 -8.82 13.31
CA GLU A 439 -6.99 -8.18 14.61
C GLU A 439 -6.91 -6.66 14.44
N LYS A 440 -7.95 -5.95 14.88
CA LYS A 440 -7.97 -4.49 14.84
C LYS A 440 -7.15 -3.94 15.98
N LYS A 441 -6.17 -3.11 15.66
CA LYS A 441 -5.42 -2.36 16.66
C LYS A 441 -6.38 -1.37 17.35
N VAL A 442 -6.56 -1.51 18.66
CA VAL A 442 -7.35 -0.58 19.46
C VAL A 442 -6.40 0.51 19.97
N ASP A 443 -6.40 1.64 19.28
CA ASP A 443 -5.57 2.79 19.67
C ASP A 443 -6.28 3.68 20.70
N ASN A 444 -5.57 4.06 21.76
CA ASN A 444 -6.04 5.01 22.77
C ASN A 444 -5.50 6.40 22.47
N PHE A 445 -6.34 7.24 21.86
CA PHE A 445 -5.98 8.60 21.45
C PHE A 445 -5.41 9.44 22.61
N ALA A 446 -5.97 9.33 23.81
CA ALA A 446 -5.48 10.09 24.97
C ALA A 446 -4.06 9.66 25.36
N ALA A 447 -3.76 8.36 25.31
CA ALA A 447 -2.42 7.86 25.58
C ALA A 447 -1.41 8.28 24.50
N GLU A 448 -1.82 8.29 23.22
CA GLU A 448 -0.97 8.74 22.11
C GLU A 448 -0.64 10.23 22.21
N VAL A 449 -1.64 11.08 22.47
CA VAL A 449 -1.42 12.53 22.69
C VAL A 449 -0.50 12.75 23.88
N ALA A 450 -0.72 12.04 25.00
CA ALA A 450 0.15 12.15 26.17
C ALA A 450 1.61 11.71 25.89
N ALA A 451 1.82 10.77 24.97
CA ALA A 451 3.16 10.32 24.58
C ALA A 451 3.89 11.33 23.68
N GLN A 452 3.18 12.07 22.81
CA GLN A 452 3.77 13.09 21.93
C GLN A 452 4.09 14.42 22.63
N MET A 453 3.52 14.65 23.81
CA MET A 453 3.79 15.84 24.63
C MET A 453 5.05 15.72 25.51
N LYS A 454 5.79 14.60 25.43
CA LYS A 454 7.10 14.39 26.07
C LYS A 454 8.21 14.60 25.07
#